data_AF-W6JZU5-F1
#
_entry.id   AF-W6JZU5-F1
#
_cell.length_a   1.000
_cell.length_b   1.000
_cell.length_c   1.000
_cell.angle_alpha   90.00
_cell.angle_beta   90.00
_cell.angle_gamma   90.00
#
_symmetry.space_group_name_H-M   'P 1'
#
loop_
_entity.id
_entity.type
_entity.pdbx_description
1 polymer ?
#
loop_
_entity_poly.entity_id
_entity_poly.type
_entity_poly.pdbx_seq_one_letter_code
_entity_poly.pdbx_strand_id
1 'polypeptide(L)' 'MTGARPLPAAAPYGSNLRLYLGHGGIPTLQYGPGDVRLAHEPRESVPIQETIDVARSLVAFAATRLGGHR' A
#
# COMPACT_ATOMS: atom_id res chain seq x y z
N MET A 1 2.56 -7.75 -11.57
CA MET A 1 3.40 -8.12 -10.42
C MET A 1 4.84 -8.13 -10.92
N THR A 2 5.70 -7.28 -10.37
CA THR A 2 7.06 -7.07 -10.89
C THR A 2 8.04 -8.18 -10.51
N GLY A 3 7.67 -9.08 -9.58
CA GLY A 3 8.56 -10.13 -9.04
C GLY A 3 9.61 -9.60 -8.06
N ALA A 4 9.79 -8.28 -7.96
CA ALA A 4 10.70 -7.64 -7.03
C ALA A 4 10.10 -7.59 -5.61
N ARG A 5 10.93 -7.82 -4.60
CA ARG A 5 10.55 -7.63 -3.19
C ARG A 5 10.58 -6.14 -2.83
N PRO A 6 9.47 -5.55 -2.34
CA PRO A 6 9.49 -4.16 -1.87
C PRO A 6 10.43 -4.02 -0.67
N LEU A 7 11.18 -2.91 -0.62
CA LEU A 7 12.00 -2.58 0.54
C LEU A 7 11.10 -2.05 1.66
N PRO A 8 11.18 -2.59 2.89
CA PRO A 8 10.51 -2.00 4.04
C PRO A 8 11.03 -0.59 4.29
N ALA A 9 10.12 0.35 4.54
CA ALA A 9 10.45 1.73 4.85
C ALA A 9 9.55 2.26 5.97
N ALA A 10 10.07 3.23 6.71
CA ALA A 10 9.30 4.06 7.63
C ALA A 10 8.95 5.39 6.96
N ALA A 11 7.93 6.05 7.49
CA ALA A 11 7.44 7.33 6.99
C ALA A 11 7.36 8.35 8.13
N PRO A 12 7.75 9.62 7.91
CA PRO A 12 7.64 10.66 8.94
C PRO A 12 6.21 11.20 9.11
N TYR A 13 5.27 10.81 8.25
CA TYR A 13 3.88 11.25 8.27
C TYR A 13 2.98 10.30 9.08
N GLY A 14 1.92 10.86 9.65
CA GLY A 14 0.88 10.11 10.34
C GLY A 14 0.10 9.21 9.38
N SER A 15 -0.37 8.07 9.90
CA SER A 15 -1.22 7.14 9.17
C SER A 15 -2.12 6.40 10.14
N ASN A 16 -3.30 5.96 9.67
CA ASN A 16 -4.23 5.14 10.46
C ASN A 16 -3.59 3.83 10.94
N LEU A 17 -2.47 3.42 10.33
CA LEU A 17 -1.63 2.31 10.79
C LEU A 17 -1.28 2.41 12.28
N ARG A 18 -1.03 3.62 12.81
CA ARG A 18 -0.79 3.84 14.25
C ARG A 18 -1.95 3.30 15.08
N LEU A 19 -3.19 3.53 14.66
CA LEU A 19 -4.37 3.13 15.41
C LEU A 19 -4.62 1.63 15.28
N TYR A 20 -4.56 1.08 14.07
CA TYR A 20 -4.75 -0.36 13.84
C TYR A 20 -3.73 -1.21 14.60
N LEU A 21 -2.44 -0.85 14.54
CA LEU A 21 -1.40 -1.59 15.24
C LEU A 21 -1.37 -1.25 16.74
N GLY A 22 -1.30 0.03 17.08
CA GLY A 22 -1.06 0.49 18.45
C GLY A 22 -2.23 0.30 19.40
N HIS A 23 -3.47 0.42 18.92
CA HIS A 23 -4.67 0.22 19.73
C HIS A 23 -5.39 -1.09 19.40
N GLY A 24 -5.45 -1.46 18.12
CA GLY A 24 -6.17 -2.65 17.68
C GLY A 24 -5.37 -3.95 17.77
N GLY A 25 -4.03 -3.89 17.88
CA GLY A 25 -3.17 -5.07 17.77
C GLY A 25 -3.24 -5.76 16.41
N ILE A 26 -3.72 -5.06 15.36
CA ILE A 26 -3.92 -5.61 14.03
C ILE A 26 -2.66 -5.37 13.20
N PRO A 27 -1.96 -6.42 12.72
CA PRO A 27 -0.85 -6.27 11.81
C PRO A 27 -1.31 -5.57 10.53
N THR A 28 -0.64 -4.49 10.16
CA THR A 28 -1.04 -3.63 9.05
C THR A 28 0.17 -3.09 8.30
N LEU A 29 -0.01 -2.81 7.02
CA LEU A 29 1.03 -2.29 6.13
C LEU A 29 0.43 -1.26 5.19
N GLN A 30 1.23 -0.25 4.85
CA GLN A 30 0.87 0.80 3.90
C GLN A 30 1.56 0.50 2.58
N TYR A 31 0.77 0.30 1.53
CA TYR A 31 1.25 -0.04 0.20
C TYR A 31 0.36 0.63 -0.84
N GLY A 32 0.95 1.48 -1.67
CA GLY A 32 0.23 2.35 -2.60
C GLY A 32 1.13 2.89 -3.71
N PRO A 33 0.57 3.46 -4.77
CA PRO A 33 1.31 4.00 -5.90
C PRO A 33 1.86 5.41 -5.61
N GLY A 34 2.79 5.86 -6.45
CA GLY A 34 3.24 7.23 -6.50
C GLY A 34 4.26 7.61 -5.43
N ASP A 35 4.48 8.92 -5.32
CA ASP A 35 5.49 9.52 -4.48
C ASP A 35 4.85 10.46 -3.47
N VAL A 36 5.04 10.16 -2.19
CA VAL A 36 4.48 10.96 -1.10
C VAL A 36 4.98 12.40 -1.08
N ARG A 37 6.13 12.69 -1.70
CA ARG A 37 6.65 14.07 -1.83
C ARG A 37 5.77 14.95 -2.71
N LEU A 38 4.87 14.36 -3.50
CA LEU A 38 3.87 15.07 -4.30
C LEU A 38 2.52 15.23 -3.58
N ALA A 39 2.35 14.59 -2.41
CA ALA A 39 1.12 14.73 -1.64
C ALA A 39 1.01 16.15 -1.08
N HIS A 40 -0.19 16.72 -1.12
CA HIS A 40 -0.49 18.10 -0.71
C HIS A 40 0.19 19.19 -1.55
N GLU A 41 0.67 18.85 -2.74
CA GLU A 41 1.26 19.80 -3.70
C GLU A 41 0.29 20.09 -4.86
N PRO A 42 0.35 21.26 -5.54
CA PRO A 42 -0.58 21.60 -6.63
C PRO A 42 -0.60 20.61 -7.81
N ARG A 43 0.46 19.82 -7.98
CA ARG A 43 0.59 18.78 -9.02
C ARG A 43 0.57 17.37 -8.44
N GLU A 44 -0.12 17.20 -7.32
CA GLU A 44 -0.37 15.89 -6.73
C GLU A 44 -0.89 14.91 -7.79
N SER A 45 -0.15 13.82 -7.97
CA SER A 45 -0.43 12.84 -9.01
C SER A 45 0.24 11.51 -8.70
N VAL A 46 -0.30 10.45 -9.31
CA VAL A 46 0.27 9.10 -9.27
C VAL A 46 0.33 8.52 -10.68
N PRO A 47 1.35 7.72 -11.03
CA PRO A 47 1.39 7.05 -12.33
C PRO A 47 0.27 6.02 -12.46
N ILE A 48 -0.50 6.09 -13.56
CA ILE A 48 -1.63 5.17 -13.82
C ILE A 48 -1.17 3.71 -13.81
N GLN A 49 -0.01 3.43 -14.39
CA GLN A 49 0.53 2.07 -14.45
C GLN A 49 0.85 1.53 -13.05
N GLU A 50 1.41 2.35 -12.16
CA GLU A 50 1.66 1.95 -10.77
C GLU A 50 0.36 1.67 -10.02
N THR A 51 -0.67 2.49 -10.24
CA THR A 51 -2.01 2.26 -9.64
C THR A 51 -2.57 0.90 -10.07
N ILE A 52 -2.48 0.56 -11.36
CA ILE A 52 -2.91 -0.75 -11.88
C ILE A 52 -2.12 -1.89 -11.23
N ASP A 53 -0.81 -1.73 -11.09
CA ASP A 53 0.06 -2.77 -10.52
C ASP A 53 -0.14 -2.95 -9.01
N VAL A 54 -0.41 -1.88 -8.27
CA VAL A 54 -0.82 -1.93 -6.86
C VAL A 54 -2.17 -2.65 -6.75
N ALA A 55 -3.16 -2.29 -7.57
CA ALA A 55 -4.47 -2.94 -7.55
C ALA A 55 -4.36 -4.46 -7.77
N ARG A 56 -3.59 -4.89 -8.78
CA ARG A 56 -3.31 -6.32 -9.02
C ARG A 56 -2.65 -7.00 -7.82
N SER A 57 -1.73 -6.31 -7.16
CA SER A 57 -1.02 -6.83 -5.98
C SER A 57 -1.97 -6.98 -4.78
N LEU A 58 -2.86 -6.02 -4.55
CA LEU A 58 -3.88 -6.10 -3.50
C LEU A 58 -4.88 -7.23 -3.74
N VAL A 59 -5.31 -7.42 -5.00
CA VAL A 59 -6.18 -8.55 -5.39
C VAL A 59 -5.48 -9.88 -5.13
N ALA A 60 -4.24 -10.04 -5.57
CA ALA A 60 -3.46 -11.26 -5.35
C ALA A 60 -3.23 -11.53 -3.85
N PHE A 61 -2.94 -10.48 -3.07
CA PHE A 61 -2.81 -10.57 -1.62
C PHE A 61 -4.12 -11.03 -0.96
N ALA A 62 -5.24 -10.39 -1.29
CA ALA A 62 -6.55 -10.73 -0.74
C ALA A 62 -6.95 -12.17 -1.11
N ALA A 63 -6.81 -12.57 -2.38
CA ALA A 63 -7.08 -13.93 -2.83
C ALA A 63 -6.21 -14.96 -2.11
N THR A 64 -4.91 -14.69 -1.94
CA THR A 64 -4.01 -15.59 -1.21
C THR A 64 -4.38 -15.68 0.27
N ARG A 65 -4.69 -14.55 0.90
CA ARG A 65 -4.89 -14.47 2.36
C ARG A 65 -6.26 -14.96 2.82
N LEU A 66 -7.27 -14.81 1.97
CA LEU A 66 -8.67 -15.15 2.27
C LEU A 66 -9.11 -16.48 1.66
N GLY A 67 -8.24 -17.17 0.92
CA GLY A 67 -8.54 -18.47 0.31
C GLY A 67 -9.45 -18.34 -0.92
N GLY A 68 -9.04 -17.48 -1.87
CA GLY A 68 -9.80 -17.12 -3.07
C GLY A 68 -10.50 -18.31 -3.71
N HIS A 69 -11.81 -18.17 -3.91
CA HIS A 69 -12.62 -19.17 -4.59
C HIS A 69 -12.00 -19.47 -5.96
N ARG A 70 -11.62 -20.73 -6.16
CA ARG A 70 -11.33 -21.28 -7.48
C ARG A 70 -12.60 -21.35 -8.31
#